data_AF-T1AHC0-F1
#
_entry.id   AF-T1AHC0-F1
#
_cell.length_a   1.000
_cell.length_b   1.000
_cell.length_c   1.000
_cell.angle_alpha   90.00
_cell.angle_beta   90.00
_cell.angle_gamma   90.00
#
_symmetry.space_group_name_H-M   'P 1'
#
loop_
_entity.id
_entity.type
_entity.pdbx_description
1 polymer ?
#
loop_
_entity_poly.entity_id
_entity_poly.type
_entity_poly.pdbx_seq_one_letter_code
_entity_poly.pdbx_strand_id
1 'polypeptide(L)'
;MHLMAGYMKSNYDTLTSSEVEHAGPYVATVNPVTQISTVIGPSSSYYSYFPGAYTERGYKADFDWWVGNNKISFGAQYYRDMQIDDFGGNINGIWTYYDEPGQILPNGSTVSSSDGNYVQQTVYNVDGVVKLHEKSMYLQDSLQVTPRWLLYGGLRWDSNTYTDGSGEPFATMPLFSPRLGFAWDVNGDSSFKVGGSIGRYSLALPLNFSAGVGISDVYYQNFYTYTGRTAQQVPTGLTQIGSSYVTANGQPIGPAQVGQVNLKAPYEYAANLYMQKKLHHAWSANAGIGVTDLKRVIDETCEEANITAFAQAHGFPNYNASTITNPCFEV
;
A
#
# COMPACT_ATOMS: atom_id res chain seq x y z
N MET A 1 -2.90 30.14 -20.36
CA MET A 1 -3.69 29.30 -19.44
C MET A 1 -3.79 27.92 -20.06
N HIS A 2 -3.43 26.89 -19.31
CA HIS A 2 -3.60 25.50 -19.71
C HIS A 2 -4.56 24.83 -18.74
N LEU A 3 -5.56 24.14 -19.28
CA LEU A 3 -6.50 23.34 -18.52
C LEU A 3 -6.39 21.92 -19.02
N MET A 4 -6.21 20.98 -18.10
CA MET A 4 -6.15 19.56 -18.40
C MET A 4 -7.15 18.84 -17.52
N ALA A 5 -7.83 17.87 -18.10
CA ALA A 5 -8.61 16.88 -17.37
C ALA A 5 -8.22 15.52 -17.92
N GLY A 6 -8.10 14.53 -17.04
CA GLY A 6 -7.59 13.22 -17.40
C GLY A 6 -8.34 12.10 -16.70
N TYR A 7 -8.34 10.95 -17.35
CA TYR A 7 -8.78 9.69 -16.80
C TYR A 7 -7.78 8.62 -17.22
N MET A 8 -7.28 7.88 -16.25
CA MET A 8 -6.46 6.69 -16.45
C MET A 8 -7.18 5.52 -15.79
N LYS A 9 -7.18 4.37 -16.46
CA LYS A 9 -7.58 3.10 -15.86
C LYS A 9 -6.57 2.03 -16.23
N SER A 10 -6.10 1.33 -15.22
CA SER A 10 -5.30 0.12 -15.35
C SER A 10 -6.09 -1.02 -14.72
N ASN A 11 -6.34 -2.08 -15.47
CA ASN A 11 -6.79 -3.34 -14.88
C ASN A 11 -5.55 -4.20 -14.69
N TYR A 12 -5.43 -4.84 -13.54
CA TYR A 12 -4.45 -5.88 -13.33
C TYR A 12 -5.20 -7.19 -13.11
N ASP A 13 -5.10 -8.07 -14.10
CA ASP A 13 -5.45 -9.46 -13.91
C ASP A 13 -4.18 -10.17 -13.42
N THR A 14 -4.25 -10.82 -12.27
CA THR A 14 -3.37 -11.96 -12.00
C THR A 14 -3.88 -13.15 -12.82
N LEU A 15 -3.71 -13.08 -14.14
CA LEU A 15 -3.80 -14.28 -14.98
C LEU A 15 -2.57 -15.13 -14.67
N THR A 16 -2.62 -15.92 -13.59
CA THR A 16 -1.73 -17.07 -13.52
C THR A 16 -2.19 -18.03 -14.60
N SER A 17 -1.26 -18.31 -15.51
CA SER A 17 -1.44 -18.99 -16.79
C SER A 17 -1.70 -20.50 -16.66
N SER A 18 -2.45 -20.93 -15.65
CA SER A 18 -3.01 -22.27 -15.66
C SER A 18 -4.44 -22.25 -15.15
N GLU A 19 -5.36 -22.66 -16.02
CA GLU A 19 -6.70 -23.12 -15.69
C GLU A 19 -6.68 -24.30 -14.67
N VAL A 20 -5.50 -24.77 -14.28
CA VAL A 20 -5.23 -25.84 -13.31
C VAL A 20 -5.28 -25.35 -11.86
N GLU A 21 -4.96 -24.09 -11.56
CA GLU A 21 -4.92 -23.59 -10.16
C GLU A 21 -6.31 -23.44 -9.52
N HIS A 22 -7.38 -23.36 -10.31
CA HIS A 22 -8.77 -23.30 -9.83
C HIS A 22 -9.55 -24.61 -10.04
N ALA A 23 -8.88 -25.72 -10.37
CA ALA A 23 -9.49 -27.02 -10.71
C ALA A 23 -10.20 -27.74 -9.54
N GLY A 24 -10.36 -27.08 -8.39
CA GLY A 24 -11.07 -27.59 -7.23
C GLY A 24 -10.56 -26.97 -5.92
N PRO A 25 -10.99 -27.52 -4.77
CA PRO A 25 -10.62 -27.04 -3.44
C PRO A 25 -9.14 -27.27 -3.14
N TYR A 26 -8.59 -26.38 -2.32
CA TYR A 26 -7.32 -26.63 -1.65
C TYR A 26 -7.57 -27.56 -0.47
N VAL A 27 -6.93 -28.72 -0.49
CA VAL A 27 -7.02 -29.68 0.61
C VAL A 27 -5.62 -30.15 0.98
N ALA A 28 -5.26 -30.03 2.24
CA ALA A 28 -3.97 -30.46 2.75
C ALA A 28 -4.09 -31.34 3.99
N THR A 29 -3.04 -32.07 4.31
CA THR A 29 -2.89 -32.82 5.57
C THR A 29 -1.58 -32.42 6.22
N VAL A 30 -1.59 -32.27 7.54
CA VAL A 30 -0.40 -31.97 8.34
C VAL A 30 0.11 -33.27 8.97
N ASN A 31 1.42 -33.52 8.85
CA ASN A 31 2.05 -34.62 9.56
C ASN A 31 2.15 -34.26 11.06
N PRO A 32 1.62 -35.10 11.97
CA PRO A 32 1.54 -34.75 13.39
C PRO A 32 2.91 -34.66 14.08
N VAL A 33 3.95 -35.28 13.51
CA VAL A 33 5.31 -35.28 14.07
C VAL A 33 6.16 -34.16 13.48
N THR A 34 6.16 -33.99 12.17
CA THR A 34 7.03 -33.01 11.49
C THR A 34 6.38 -31.65 11.31
N GLN A 35 5.06 -31.56 11.48
CA GLN A 35 4.25 -30.36 11.24
C GLN A 35 4.36 -29.83 9.80
N ILE A 36 4.76 -30.71 8.87
CA ILE A 36 4.83 -30.41 7.44
C ILE A 36 3.46 -30.63 6.81
N SER A 37 2.95 -29.62 6.11
CA SER A 37 1.71 -29.69 5.34
C SER A 37 1.97 -30.26 3.95
N THR A 38 1.14 -31.23 3.53
CA THR A 38 1.15 -31.81 2.18
C THR A 38 -0.20 -31.58 1.51
N VAL A 39 -0.21 -31.00 0.31
CA VAL A 39 -1.42 -30.86 -0.50
C VAL A 39 -1.85 -32.24 -1.03
N ILE A 40 -3.11 -32.60 -0.77
CA ILE A 40 -3.74 -33.85 -1.21
C ILE A 40 -4.97 -33.61 -2.11
N GLY A 41 -5.45 -32.36 -2.16
CA GLY A 41 -6.57 -31.93 -3.00
C GLY A 41 -6.16 -31.69 -4.46
N PRO A 42 -7.15 -31.43 -5.33
CA PRO A 42 -6.92 -31.18 -6.75
C PRO A 42 -6.23 -29.86 -7.07
N SER A 43 -6.25 -28.88 -6.15
CA SER A 43 -5.59 -27.58 -6.31
C SER A 43 -4.48 -27.39 -5.27
N SER A 44 -3.33 -26.89 -5.73
CA SER A 44 -2.24 -26.40 -4.89
C SER A 44 -2.39 -24.93 -4.49
N SER A 45 -3.38 -24.22 -5.01
CA SER A 45 -3.59 -22.80 -4.75
C SER A 45 -4.41 -22.59 -3.50
N TYR A 46 -3.75 -22.09 -2.46
CA TYR A 46 -4.42 -21.67 -1.22
C TYR A 46 -5.23 -20.38 -1.43
N TYR A 47 -4.72 -19.46 -2.26
CA TYR A 47 -5.34 -18.17 -2.54
C TYR A 47 -5.95 -18.12 -3.94
N SER A 48 -7.05 -17.39 -4.06
CA SER A 48 -7.65 -16.95 -5.32
C SER A 48 -7.54 -15.44 -5.40
N TYR A 49 -7.10 -14.92 -6.56
CA TYR A 49 -6.98 -13.50 -6.82
C TYR A 49 -7.95 -13.11 -7.93
N PHE A 50 -8.70 -12.03 -7.71
CA PHE A 50 -9.64 -11.52 -8.69
C PHE A 50 -9.07 -10.27 -9.38
N PRO A 51 -9.54 -9.95 -10.59
CA PRO A 51 -9.15 -8.74 -11.32
C PRO A 51 -9.32 -7.48 -10.46
N GLY A 52 -8.20 -6.82 -10.16
CA GLY A 52 -8.20 -5.52 -9.52
C GLY A 52 -8.19 -4.39 -10.55
N ALA A 53 -8.53 -3.18 -10.10
CA ALA A 53 -8.52 -2.00 -10.96
C ALA A 53 -7.97 -0.79 -10.22
N TYR A 54 -7.05 -0.09 -10.87
CA TYR A 54 -6.60 1.23 -10.50
C TYR A 54 -7.21 2.26 -11.47
N THR A 55 -7.82 3.32 -10.93
CA THR A 55 -8.25 4.46 -11.74
C THR A 55 -7.78 5.77 -11.13
N GLU A 56 -7.28 6.65 -11.97
CA GLU A 56 -6.93 8.03 -11.62
C GLU A 56 -7.80 8.97 -12.45
N ARG A 57 -8.38 9.97 -11.81
CA ARG A 57 -9.13 11.00 -12.53
C ARG A 57 -8.94 12.35 -11.87
N GLY A 58 -8.78 13.38 -12.68
CA GLY A 58 -8.50 14.70 -12.12
C GLY A 58 -8.52 15.79 -13.14
N TYR A 59 -8.24 16.98 -12.63
CA TYR A 59 -8.09 18.19 -13.42
C TYR A 59 -6.98 19.05 -12.85
N LYS A 60 -6.36 19.82 -13.74
CA LYS A 60 -5.27 20.73 -13.44
C LYS A 60 -5.43 22.02 -14.25
N ALA A 61 -5.14 23.13 -13.60
CA ALA A 61 -5.12 24.45 -14.20
C ALA A 61 -3.77 25.13 -13.96
N ASP A 62 -3.15 25.60 -15.03
CA ASP A 62 -1.87 26.29 -15.01
C ASP A 62 -1.96 27.65 -15.70
N PHE A 63 -1.36 28.66 -15.08
CA PHE A 63 -1.33 30.03 -15.55
C PHE A 63 0.11 30.50 -15.61
N ASP A 64 0.47 31.07 -16.75
CA ASP A 64 1.76 31.69 -16.98
C ASP A 64 1.50 33.17 -17.27
N TRP A 65 2.16 34.03 -16.49
CA TRP A 65 2.09 35.47 -16.65
C TRP A 65 3.49 36.05 -16.78
N TRP A 66 3.71 36.77 -17.89
CA TRP A 66 4.94 37.50 -18.13
C TRP A 66 4.81 38.94 -17.62
N VAL A 67 5.74 39.35 -16.76
CA VAL A 67 5.88 40.72 -16.27
C VAL A 67 7.27 41.21 -16.67
N GLY A 68 7.34 41.95 -17.77
CA GLY A 68 8.62 42.28 -18.42
C GLY A 68 9.33 41.00 -18.89
N ASN A 69 10.57 40.80 -18.42
CA ASN A 69 11.38 39.61 -18.73
C ASN A 69 11.16 38.45 -17.74
N ASN A 70 10.31 38.64 -16.73
CA ASN A 70 10.08 37.64 -15.70
C ASN A 70 8.83 36.83 -16.01
N LYS A 71 8.84 35.56 -15.63
CA LYS A 71 7.71 34.65 -15.79
C LYS A 71 7.25 34.16 -14.43
N ILE A 72 6.01 34.52 -14.09
CA ILE A 72 5.30 34.00 -12.92
C ILE A 72 4.40 32.87 -13.40
N SER A 73 4.51 31.70 -12.78
CA SER A 73 3.70 30.52 -13.04
C SER A 73 2.96 30.13 -11.78
N PHE A 74 1.65 29.89 -11.86
CA PHE A 74 0.87 29.37 -10.74
C PHE A 74 -0.19 28.41 -11.23
N GLY A 75 -0.60 27.49 -10.37
CA GLY A 75 -1.59 26.50 -10.75
C GLY A 75 -2.09 25.70 -9.57
N ALA A 76 -3.16 24.95 -9.84
CA ALA A 76 -3.76 24.04 -8.89
C ALA A 76 -4.22 22.78 -9.59
N GLN A 77 -4.23 21.67 -8.86
CA GLN A 77 -4.70 20.38 -9.35
C GLN A 77 -5.51 19.66 -8.27
N TYR A 78 -6.42 18.82 -8.74
CA TYR A 78 -7.10 17.84 -7.94
C TYR A 78 -7.14 16.52 -8.70
N TYR A 79 -6.61 15.47 -8.08
CA TYR A 79 -6.69 14.11 -8.57
C TYR A 79 -7.38 13.24 -7.53
N ARG A 80 -8.11 12.24 -8.03
CA ARG A 80 -8.70 11.20 -7.22
C ARG A 80 -8.32 9.86 -7.79
N ASP A 81 -7.57 9.12 -7.00
CA ASP A 81 -7.15 7.78 -7.31
C ASP A 81 -8.05 6.80 -6.56
N MET A 82 -8.25 5.65 -7.16
CA MET A 82 -9.09 4.59 -6.63
C MET A 82 -8.46 3.26 -6.97
N GLN A 83 -8.36 2.39 -5.98
CA GLN A 83 -7.89 1.02 -6.11
C GLN A 83 -9.01 0.10 -5.63
N ILE A 84 -9.27 -0.95 -6.40
CA ILE A 84 -10.19 -2.03 -6.06
C ILE A 84 -9.35 -3.28 -5.88
N ASP A 85 -9.40 -3.84 -4.68
CA ASP A 85 -8.77 -5.10 -4.36
C ASP A 85 -9.84 -6.14 -4.03
N ASP A 86 -9.65 -7.33 -4.57
CA ASP A 86 -10.49 -8.50 -4.33
C ASP A 86 -9.59 -9.75 -4.40
N PHE A 87 -9.32 -10.33 -3.25
CA PHE A 87 -8.55 -11.56 -3.13
C PHE A 87 -9.02 -12.35 -1.92
N GLY A 88 -8.76 -13.64 -1.91
CA GLY A 88 -9.16 -14.47 -0.78
C GLY A 88 -8.57 -15.85 -0.83
N GLY A 89 -9.09 -16.71 0.04
CA GLY A 89 -8.86 -18.13 -0.01
C GLY A 89 -9.44 -18.75 -1.28
N ASN A 90 -8.99 -19.97 -1.59
CA ASN A 90 -9.50 -20.74 -2.71
C ASN A 90 -11.04 -20.77 -2.70
N ILE A 91 -11.67 -20.28 -3.78
CA ILE A 91 -13.12 -20.14 -3.89
C ILE A 91 -13.87 -21.47 -3.78
N ASN A 92 -13.23 -22.60 -4.08
CA ASN A 92 -13.81 -23.93 -3.95
C ASN A 92 -13.69 -24.50 -2.51
N GLY A 93 -12.99 -23.79 -1.62
CA GLY A 93 -12.81 -24.12 -0.21
C GLY A 93 -11.38 -24.50 0.15
N ILE A 94 -11.01 -24.18 1.40
CA ILE A 94 -9.72 -24.53 2.01
C ILE A 94 -9.98 -25.47 3.18
N TRP A 95 -9.40 -26.67 3.10
CA TRP A 95 -9.50 -27.69 4.14
C TRP A 95 -8.12 -28.19 4.54
N THR A 96 -7.85 -28.33 5.84
CA THR A 96 -6.60 -28.88 6.34
C THR A 96 -6.88 -29.92 7.41
N TYR A 97 -6.43 -31.15 7.17
CA TYR A 97 -6.56 -32.27 8.09
C TYR A 97 -5.39 -32.30 9.09
N TYR A 98 -5.74 -32.63 10.32
CA TYR A 98 -4.81 -32.76 11.43
C TYR A 98 -5.12 -34.04 12.21
N ASP A 99 -4.12 -34.57 12.89
CA ASP A 99 -4.23 -35.68 13.83
C ASP A 99 -3.49 -35.30 15.13
N GLU A 100 -4.19 -34.60 16.02
CA GLU A 100 -3.59 -34.03 17.24
C GLU A 100 -4.48 -34.34 18.46
N PRO A 101 -4.35 -35.56 19.04
CA PRO A 101 -5.17 -35.96 20.17
C PRO A 101 -5.01 -35.04 21.37
N GLY A 102 -6.13 -34.55 21.92
CA GLY A 102 -6.15 -33.68 23.10
C GLY A 102 -5.72 -32.23 22.85
N GLN A 103 -5.50 -31.82 21.60
CA GLN A 103 -5.13 -30.45 21.27
C GLN A 103 -6.22 -29.45 21.66
N ILE A 104 -5.81 -28.30 22.20
CA ILE A 104 -6.71 -27.16 22.44
C ILE A 104 -6.69 -26.28 21.19
N LEU A 105 -7.84 -26.14 20.56
CA LEU A 105 -8.02 -25.36 19.34
C LEU A 105 -8.11 -23.85 19.66
N PRO A 106 -7.86 -22.96 18.69
CA PRO A 106 -7.98 -21.50 18.87
C PRO A 106 -9.34 -21.03 19.37
N ASN A 107 -10.43 -21.77 19.08
CA ASN A 107 -11.76 -21.49 19.61
C ASN A 107 -11.97 -21.94 21.08
N GLY A 108 -10.92 -22.41 21.76
CA GLY A 108 -10.95 -22.89 23.14
C GLY A 108 -11.53 -24.30 23.32
N SER A 109 -11.98 -24.96 22.26
CA SER A 109 -12.48 -26.34 22.32
C SER A 109 -11.32 -27.33 22.27
N THR A 110 -11.52 -28.53 22.84
CA THR A 110 -10.49 -29.57 22.87
C THR A 110 -10.84 -30.69 21.89
N VAL A 111 -9.86 -31.10 21.09
CA VAL A 111 -9.96 -32.30 20.24
C VAL A 111 -10.00 -33.54 21.14
N SER A 112 -10.71 -34.59 20.73
CA SER A 112 -10.78 -35.81 21.52
C SER A 112 -9.39 -36.39 21.79
N SER A 113 -9.14 -36.83 23.02
CA SER A 113 -7.89 -37.51 23.39
C SER A 113 -7.81 -38.94 22.86
N SER A 114 -8.95 -39.52 22.44
CA SER A 114 -9.02 -40.87 21.89
C SER A 114 -8.99 -40.91 20.36
N ASP A 115 -9.31 -39.78 19.71
CA ASP A 115 -9.31 -39.62 18.25
C ASP A 115 -8.88 -38.18 17.92
N GLY A 116 -7.63 -38.02 17.51
CA GLY A 116 -7.04 -36.73 17.19
C GLY A 116 -7.45 -36.17 15.85
N ASN A 117 -8.22 -36.91 15.05
CA ASN A 117 -8.54 -36.51 13.69
C ASN A 117 -9.58 -35.38 13.67
N TYR A 118 -9.20 -34.26 13.07
CA TYR A 118 -10.13 -33.19 12.74
C TYR A 118 -9.74 -32.52 11.42
N VAL A 119 -10.66 -31.72 10.91
CA VAL A 119 -10.42 -30.89 9.73
C VAL A 119 -10.73 -29.44 10.06
N GLN A 120 -9.81 -28.55 9.70
CA GLN A 120 -10.00 -27.11 9.74
C GLN A 120 -10.51 -26.64 8.38
N GLN A 121 -11.64 -25.94 8.36
CA GLN A 121 -12.05 -25.10 7.25
C GLN A 121 -11.50 -23.70 7.48
N THR A 122 -10.85 -23.12 6.48
CA THR A 122 -10.48 -21.70 6.51
C THR A 122 -11.33 -20.95 5.50
N VAL A 123 -11.96 -19.87 5.95
CA VAL A 123 -12.62 -18.90 5.07
C VAL A 123 -11.87 -17.59 5.22
N TYR A 124 -11.37 -17.10 4.09
CA TYR A 124 -10.59 -15.89 4.00
C TYR A 124 -11.05 -15.11 2.78
N ASN A 125 -11.46 -13.86 2.94
CA ASN A 125 -11.78 -12.98 1.82
C ASN A 125 -11.46 -11.55 2.22
N VAL A 126 -10.82 -10.84 1.30
CA VAL A 126 -10.42 -9.45 1.45
C VAL A 126 -10.91 -8.70 0.24
N ASP A 127 -11.80 -7.75 0.47
CA ASP A 127 -12.40 -6.94 -0.57
C ASP A 127 -12.54 -5.49 -0.13
N GLY A 128 -12.35 -4.57 -1.06
CA GLY A 128 -12.53 -3.17 -0.74
C GLY A 128 -12.18 -2.21 -1.86
N VAL A 129 -12.63 -0.97 -1.66
CA VAL A 129 -12.31 0.15 -2.53
C VAL A 129 -11.72 1.27 -1.70
N VAL A 130 -10.43 1.53 -1.91
CA VAL A 130 -9.71 2.63 -1.26
C VAL A 130 -9.50 3.78 -2.23
N LYS A 131 -9.41 5.00 -1.69
CA LYS A 131 -9.28 6.21 -2.49
C LYS A 131 -8.22 7.14 -1.91
N LEU A 132 -7.55 7.84 -2.82
CA LEU A 132 -6.60 8.90 -2.51
C LEU A 132 -7.10 10.17 -3.16
N HIS A 133 -7.28 11.21 -2.36
CA HIS A 133 -7.64 12.54 -2.81
C HIS A 133 -6.41 13.44 -2.73
N GLU A 134 -5.86 13.78 -3.88
CA GLU A 134 -4.70 14.67 -3.99
C GLU A 134 -5.15 16.08 -4.34
N LYS A 135 -4.74 17.04 -3.51
CA LYS A 135 -4.91 18.47 -3.78
C LYS A 135 -3.54 19.11 -3.80
N SER A 136 -3.27 19.89 -4.85
CA SER A 136 -2.02 20.65 -4.88
C SER A 136 -2.21 22.03 -5.44
N MET A 137 -1.38 22.95 -4.97
CA MET A 137 -1.25 24.29 -5.51
C MET A 137 0.22 24.68 -5.56
N TYR A 138 0.58 25.52 -6.52
CA TYR A 138 1.94 26.03 -6.62
C TYR A 138 1.99 27.46 -7.13
N LEU A 139 3.07 28.14 -6.76
CA LEU A 139 3.49 29.43 -7.27
C LEU A 139 4.98 29.36 -7.56
N GLN A 140 5.40 29.84 -8.71
CA GLN A 140 6.78 29.91 -9.14
C GLN A 140 7.02 31.27 -9.79
N ASP A 141 8.19 31.85 -9.53
CA ASP A 141 8.71 33.01 -10.23
C ASP A 141 10.05 32.63 -10.88
N SER A 142 10.20 33.02 -12.15
CA SER A 142 11.42 32.90 -12.94
C SER A 142 11.88 34.32 -13.29
N LEU A 143 12.89 34.79 -12.56
CA LEU A 143 13.43 36.14 -12.61
C LEU A 143 14.68 36.20 -13.48
N GLN A 144 14.59 36.90 -14.61
CA GLN A 144 15.75 37.19 -15.46
C GLN A 144 16.51 38.40 -14.90
N VAL A 145 17.38 38.16 -13.91
CA VAL A 145 18.13 39.21 -13.19
C VAL A 145 19.03 40.01 -14.13
N THR A 146 19.70 39.32 -15.05
CA THR A 146 20.52 39.90 -16.13
C THR A 146 20.33 39.07 -17.38
N PRO A 147 20.77 39.50 -18.58
CA PRO A 147 20.73 38.65 -19.79
C PRO A 147 21.43 37.29 -19.64
N ARG A 148 22.27 37.12 -18.61
CA ARG A 148 23.03 35.88 -18.35
C ARG A 148 22.54 35.10 -17.14
N TRP A 149 21.79 35.72 -16.23
CA TRP A 149 21.38 35.11 -14.97
C TRP A 149 19.88 34.99 -14.87
N LEU A 150 19.42 33.76 -14.75
CA LEU A 150 18.05 33.39 -14.42
C LEU A 150 18.04 32.81 -13.01
N LEU A 151 17.25 33.39 -12.12
CA LEU A 151 16.93 32.80 -10.81
C LEU A 151 15.50 32.31 -10.87
N TYR A 152 15.20 31.18 -10.24
CA TYR A 152 13.83 30.73 -10.10
C TYR A 152 13.57 30.22 -8.69
N GLY A 153 12.40 30.56 -8.18
CA GLY A 153 11.94 30.14 -6.87
C GLY A 153 10.49 29.71 -6.96
N GLY A 154 10.15 28.64 -6.26
CA GLY A 154 8.80 28.10 -6.26
C GLY A 154 8.42 27.50 -4.93
N LEU A 155 7.13 27.61 -4.63
CA LEU A 155 6.49 27.02 -3.48
C LEU A 155 5.40 26.10 -4.01
N ARG A 156 5.35 24.88 -3.48
CA ARG A 156 4.27 23.94 -3.73
C ARG A 156 3.69 23.48 -2.41
N TRP A 157 2.37 23.40 -2.36
CA TRP A 157 1.65 22.75 -1.29
C TRP A 157 0.89 21.56 -1.86
N ASP A 158 1.04 20.42 -1.23
CA ASP A 158 0.35 19.16 -1.52
C ASP A 158 -0.43 18.73 -0.28
N SER A 159 -1.59 18.11 -0.47
CA SER A 159 -2.39 17.50 0.57
C SER A 159 -3.03 16.23 0.04
N ASN A 160 -2.56 15.10 0.57
CA ASN A 160 -2.98 13.77 0.17
C ASN A 160 -3.87 13.19 1.27
N THR A 161 -5.12 12.86 0.94
CA THR A 161 -6.08 12.28 1.90
C THR A 161 -6.44 10.87 1.49
N TYR A 162 -6.21 9.93 2.41
CA TYR A 162 -6.40 8.50 2.24
C TYR A 162 -7.71 8.08 2.90
N THR A 163 -8.51 7.30 2.19
CA THR A 163 -9.74 6.72 2.72
C THR A 163 -9.59 5.22 2.98
N ASP A 164 -10.36 4.72 3.95
CA ASP A 164 -10.55 3.29 4.15
C ASP A 164 -11.51 2.70 3.10
N GLY A 165 -11.80 1.41 3.21
CA GLY A 165 -12.70 0.65 2.36
C GLY A 165 -14.17 1.02 2.51
N SER A 166 -14.54 1.69 3.61
CA SER A 166 -15.88 2.30 3.78
C SER A 166 -15.97 3.67 3.09
N GLY A 167 -14.82 4.24 2.71
CA GLY A 167 -14.70 5.55 2.08
C GLY A 167 -14.48 6.71 3.06
N GLU A 168 -14.30 6.42 4.34
CA GLU A 168 -14.03 7.42 5.36
C GLU A 168 -12.54 7.81 5.38
N PRO A 169 -12.21 9.11 5.48
CA PRO A 169 -10.81 9.54 5.53
C PRO A 169 -10.19 9.15 6.88
N PHE A 170 -9.05 8.46 6.84
CA PHE A 170 -8.32 8.08 8.05
C PHE A 170 -6.97 8.81 8.18
N ALA A 171 -6.37 9.26 7.08
CA ALA A 171 -5.11 10.01 7.11
C ALA A 171 -5.10 11.16 6.09
N THR A 172 -4.62 12.32 6.52
CA THR A 172 -4.34 13.46 5.64
C THR A 172 -2.91 13.94 5.85
N MET A 173 -2.13 13.95 4.78
CA MET A 173 -0.70 14.28 4.82
C MET A 173 -0.42 15.53 4.00
N PRO A 174 -0.45 16.73 4.63
CA PRO A 174 -0.06 17.96 3.97
C PRO A 174 1.47 18.09 3.92
N LEU A 175 1.98 18.63 2.82
CA LEU A 175 3.39 18.94 2.66
C LEU A 175 3.59 20.27 1.94
N PHE A 176 4.48 21.09 2.50
CA PHE A 176 4.98 22.30 1.87
C PHE A 176 6.39 22.06 1.33
N SER A 177 6.57 22.33 0.04
CA SER A 177 7.74 21.96 -0.75
C SER A 177 8.34 23.19 -1.44
N PRO A 178 9.24 23.93 -0.77
CA PRO A 178 9.97 25.03 -1.39
C PRO A 178 11.06 24.50 -2.33
N ARG A 179 11.30 25.24 -3.41
CA ARG A 179 12.32 24.94 -4.43
C ARG A 179 12.98 26.23 -4.89
N LEU A 180 14.29 26.19 -5.04
CA LEU A 180 15.09 27.31 -5.51
C LEU A 180 16.09 26.78 -6.54
N GLY A 181 16.44 27.62 -7.50
CA GLY A 181 17.49 27.29 -8.43
C GLY A 181 17.93 28.49 -9.25
N PHE A 182 18.95 28.24 -10.05
CA PHE A 182 19.52 29.24 -10.94
C PHE A 182 19.99 28.59 -12.24
N ALA A 183 20.09 29.42 -13.27
CA ALA A 183 20.80 29.11 -14.49
C ALA A 183 21.62 30.33 -14.91
N TRP A 184 22.87 30.07 -15.24
CA TRP A 184 23.84 31.06 -15.67
C TRP A 184 24.37 30.72 -17.06
N ASP A 185 24.19 31.64 -18.01
CA ASP A 185 24.85 31.64 -19.30
C ASP A 185 26.26 32.25 -19.15
N VAL A 186 27.26 31.37 -19.12
CA VAL A 186 28.64 31.73 -18.79
C VAL A 186 29.24 32.67 -19.84
N ASN A 187 28.99 32.35 -21.11
CA ASN A 187 29.53 33.09 -22.25
C ASN A 187 28.58 34.21 -22.73
N GLY A 188 27.28 34.10 -22.43
CA GLY A 188 26.25 35.05 -22.87
C GLY A 188 25.72 34.82 -24.29
N ASP A 189 26.16 33.74 -24.94
CA ASP A 189 25.72 33.28 -26.26
C ASP A 189 25.00 31.92 -26.20
N SER A 190 24.68 31.47 -24.98
CA SER A 190 24.05 30.18 -24.66
C SER A 190 24.87 28.94 -25.06
N SER A 191 26.16 29.09 -25.41
CA SER A 191 27.05 27.97 -25.73
C SER A 191 27.50 27.19 -24.49
N PHE A 192 27.51 27.82 -23.32
CA PHE A 192 27.87 27.19 -22.06
C PHE A 192 27.00 27.69 -20.92
N LYS A 193 26.27 26.76 -20.30
CA LYS A 193 25.34 27.04 -19.20
C LYS A 193 25.71 26.22 -17.97
N VAL A 194 25.71 26.86 -16.81
CA VAL A 194 25.80 26.21 -15.51
C VAL A 194 24.51 26.50 -14.77
N GLY A 195 23.92 25.48 -14.15
CA GLY A 195 22.70 25.65 -13.39
C GLY A 195 22.65 24.71 -12.21
N GLY A 196 21.77 25.02 -11.28
CA GLY A 196 21.58 24.20 -10.10
C GLY A 196 20.23 24.43 -9.48
N SER A 197 19.83 23.50 -8.64
CA SER A 197 18.59 23.55 -7.88
C SER A 197 18.77 22.93 -6.50
N ILE A 198 17.96 23.38 -5.57
CA ILE A 198 17.78 22.76 -4.26
C ILE A 198 16.30 22.84 -3.92
N GLY A 199 15.77 21.77 -3.33
CA GLY A 199 14.37 21.79 -2.95
C GLY A 199 13.98 20.62 -2.09
N ARG A 200 12.73 20.71 -1.61
CA ARG A 200 12.04 19.61 -0.98
C ARG A 200 11.16 18.88 -1.99
N TYR A 201 11.21 17.56 -1.95
CA TYR A 201 10.44 16.66 -2.82
C TYR A 201 9.77 15.58 -1.99
N SER A 202 8.69 15.04 -2.54
CA SER A 202 7.86 14.03 -1.91
C SER A 202 7.04 13.33 -2.98
N LEU A 203 6.62 12.13 -2.65
CA LEU A 203 5.66 11.36 -3.40
C LEU A 203 4.48 11.06 -2.47
N ALA A 204 3.27 11.02 -3.02
CA ALA A 204 2.15 10.45 -2.30
C ALA A 204 2.44 8.97 -2.00
N LEU A 205 2.00 8.48 -0.84
CA LEU A 205 1.99 7.05 -0.60
C LEU A 205 1.06 6.36 -1.61
N PRO A 206 1.48 5.19 -2.11
CA PRO A 206 0.64 4.36 -2.98
C PRO A 206 -0.61 3.87 -2.25
N LEU A 207 -1.67 3.55 -2.99
CA LEU A 207 -2.97 3.14 -2.43
C LEU A 207 -2.96 1.78 -1.71
N ASN A 208 -1.92 0.95 -1.92
CA ASN A 208 -1.71 -0.26 -1.14
C ASN A 208 -1.52 0.02 0.36
N PHE A 209 -1.03 1.21 0.73
CA PHE A 209 -1.02 1.70 2.11
C PHE A 209 -2.46 1.72 2.67
N SER A 210 -3.38 2.41 1.98
CA SER A 210 -4.80 2.40 2.36
C SER A 210 -5.42 1.01 2.34
N ALA A 211 -5.03 0.18 1.37
CA ALA A 211 -5.55 -1.17 1.25
C ALA A 211 -5.19 -2.02 2.48
N GLY A 212 -3.90 -2.06 2.85
CA GLY A 212 -3.42 -2.81 4.01
C GLY A 212 -4.02 -2.35 5.34
N VAL A 213 -4.36 -1.07 5.45
CA VAL A 213 -4.93 -0.49 6.66
C VAL A 213 -6.46 -0.57 6.69
N GLY A 214 -7.15 -0.45 5.55
CA GLY A 214 -8.52 0.05 5.55
C GLY A 214 -9.56 -0.82 4.86
N ILE A 215 -9.20 -1.93 4.20
CA ILE A 215 -10.19 -2.76 3.51
C ILE A 215 -10.84 -3.79 4.45
N SER A 216 -11.97 -4.33 4.01
CA SER A 216 -12.67 -5.37 4.75
C SER A 216 -11.92 -6.68 4.65
N ASP A 217 -11.78 -7.37 5.78
CA ASP A 217 -11.27 -8.74 5.83
C ASP A 217 -12.30 -9.62 6.56
N VAL A 218 -12.60 -10.76 5.96
CA VAL A 218 -13.32 -11.87 6.58
C VAL A 218 -12.33 -13.01 6.78
N TYR A 219 -12.00 -13.29 8.03
CA TYR A 219 -11.19 -14.44 8.40
C TYR A 219 -11.86 -15.20 9.53
N TYR A 220 -12.25 -16.44 9.24
CA TYR A 220 -12.67 -17.37 10.28
C TYR A 220 -12.27 -18.81 9.98
N GLN A 221 -12.09 -19.55 11.06
CA GLN A 221 -11.77 -20.97 11.05
C GLN A 221 -12.90 -21.75 11.71
N ASN A 222 -13.33 -22.82 11.04
CA ASN A 222 -14.22 -23.80 11.62
C ASN A 222 -13.48 -25.12 11.78
N PHE A 223 -13.74 -25.81 12.88
CA PHE A 223 -13.13 -27.11 13.16
C PHE A 223 -14.21 -28.16 13.19
N TYR A 224 -13.96 -29.32 12.57
CA TYR A 224 -14.94 -30.39 12.46
C TYR A 224 -14.30 -31.76 12.69
N THR A 225 -15.06 -32.67 13.29
CA THR A 225 -14.87 -34.10 13.02
C THR A 225 -15.58 -34.46 11.71
N TYR A 226 -15.16 -35.54 11.06
CA TYR A 226 -15.67 -35.95 9.75
C TYR A 226 -15.76 -37.48 9.66
N THR A 227 -16.65 -38.00 8.83
CA THR A 227 -16.85 -39.46 8.66
C THR A 227 -16.26 -40.00 7.36
N GLY A 228 -15.85 -39.12 6.44
CA GLY A 228 -15.32 -39.51 5.14
C GLY A 228 -14.76 -38.35 4.34
N ARG A 229 -14.33 -38.65 3.11
CA ARG A 229 -13.81 -37.68 2.14
C ARG A 229 -14.37 -37.98 0.75
N THR A 230 -14.55 -36.94 -0.06
CA THR A 230 -14.90 -37.08 -1.49
C THR A 230 -13.67 -37.49 -2.32
N ALA A 231 -13.86 -37.73 -3.62
CA ALA A 231 -12.76 -37.98 -4.55
C ALA A 231 -11.74 -36.82 -4.59
N GLN A 232 -12.21 -35.58 -4.40
CA GLN A 232 -11.40 -34.36 -4.31
C GLN A 232 -10.85 -34.10 -2.90
N GLN A 233 -10.92 -35.08 -2.00
CA GLN A 233 -10.48 -35.01 -0.60
C GLN A 233 -11.26 -34.05 0.31
N VAL A 234 -12.37 -33.48 -0.15
CA VAL A 234 -13.25 -32.63 0.69
C VAL A 234 -13.90 -33.48 1.78
N PRO A 235 -13.92 -33.03 3.05
CA PRO A 235 -14.50 -33.83 4.12
C PRO A 235 -16.03 -33.94 4.00
N THR A 236 -16.57 -35.07 4.45
CA THR A 236 -18.02 -35.34 4.49
C THR A 236 -18.46 -35.80 5.88
N GLY A 237 -19.75 -35.66 6.19
CA GLY A 237 -20.30 -36.00 7.51
C GLY A 237 -19.74 -35.14 8.63
N LEU A 238 -19.63 -33.82 8.39
CA LEU A 238 -19.04 -32.87 9.32
C LEU A 238 -19.86 -32.71 10.59
N THR A 239 -19.20 -32.75 11.75
CA THR A 239 -19.76 -32.32 13.04
C THR A 239 -18.84 -31.27 13.64
N GLN A 240 -19.36 -30.07 13.91
CA GLN A 240 -18.54 -28.93 14.33
C GLN A 240 -18.04 -29.11 15.76
N ILE A 241 -16.75 -28.80 15.98
CA ILE A 241 -16.08 -28.79 17.27
C ILE A 241 -16.08 -27.34 17.77
N GLY A 242 -16.97 -27.02 18.70
CA GLY A 242 -17.10 -25.67 19.27
C GLY A 242 -17.69 -24.64 18.30
N SER A 243 -17.53 -23.36 18.64
CA SER A 243 -17.94 -22.24 17.78
C SER A 243 -16.86 -21.92 16.74
N SER A 244 -17.23 -21.17 15.68
CA SER A 244 -16.27 -20.60 14.74
C SER A 244 -15.25 -19.71 15.47
N TYR A 245 -13.98 -19.83 15.09
CA TYR A 245 -12.94 -18.90 15.52
C TYR A 245 -12.87 -17.76 14.52
N VAL A 246 -13.32 -16.57 14.90
CA VAL A 246 -13.40 -15.39 14.01
C VAL A 246 -12.35 -14.39 14.45
N THR A 247 -11.42 -14.04 13.55
CA THR A 247 -10.43 -12.98 13.77
C THR A 247 -10.73 -11.73 12.97
N ALA A 248 -11.44 -11.85 11.84
CA ALA A 248 -11.95 -10.72 11.07
C ALA A 248 -13.38 -11.01 10.57
N ASN A 249 -14.29 -10.06 10.74
CA ASN A 249 -15.74 -10.26 10.57
C ASN A 249 -16.34 -9.52 9.35
N GLY A 250 -15.50 -9.08 8.42
CA GLY A 250 -15.92 -8.38 7.21
C GLY A 250 -16.33 -6.94 7.44
N GLN A 251 -15.87 -6.31 8.52
CA GLN A 251 -15.99 -4.87 8.71
C GLN A 251 -14.61 -4.24 8.53
N PRO A 252 -14.48 -3.24 7.64
CA PRO A 252 -13.30 -2.40 7.59
C PRO A 252 -12.97 -1.89 8.98
N ILE A 253 -11.69 -1.92 9.37
CA ILE A 253 -11.30 -1.30 10.62
C ILE A 253 -11.58 0.20 10.54
N GLY A 254 -12.26 0.75 11.54
CA GLY A 254 -12.63 2.16 11.53
C GLY A 254 -11.41 3.07 11.70
N PRO A 255 -11.49 4.36 11.33
CA PRO A 255 -10.38 5.30 11.47
C PRO A 255 -9.79 5.39 12.89
N ALA A 256 -10.59 5.11 13.93
CA ALA A 256 -10.15 5.10 15.32
C ALA A 256 -9.27 3.89 15.71
N GLN A 257 -9.26 2.83 14.88
CA GLN A 257 -8.45 1.64 15.07
C GLN A 257 -7.10 1.73 14.33
N VAL A 258 -6.93 2.72 13.45
CA VAL A 258 -5.63 3.04 12.84
C VAL A 258 -4.75 3.69 13.90
N GLY A 259 -3.74 2.93 14.37
CA GLY A 259 -2.94 3.28 15.55
C GLY A 259 -2.14 4.58 15.48
N GLN A 260 -1.95 5.16 14.28
CA GLN A 260 -1.22 6.42 14.10
C GLN A 260 -2.10 7.57 13.61
N VAL A 261 -2.45 8.46 14.54
CA VAL A 261 -3.19 9.70 14.28
C VAL A 261 -2.31 10.85 13.75
N ASN A 262 -1.01 10.64 13.50
CA ASN A 262 -0.03 11.70 13.18
C ASN A 262 0.94 11.35 12.04
N LEU A 263 0.52 10.50 11.10
CA LEU A 263 1.32 10.22 9.90
C LEU A 263 1.61 11.50 9.13
N LYS A 264 2.86 11.64 8.67
CA LYS A 264 3.30 12.80 7.91
C LYS A 264 3.88 12.34 6.58
N ALA A 265 3.66 13.11 5.52
CA ALA A 265 4.12 12.78 4.17
C ALA A 265 5.63 12.48 4.15
N PRO A 266 6.08 11.41 3.49
CA PRO A 266 7.50 11.14 3.28
C PRO A 266 8.13 12.28 2.48
N TYR A 267 9.38 12.62 2.75
CA TYR A 267 10.04 13.69 2.00
C TYR A 267 11.56 13.56 2.00
N GLU A 268 12.15 14.19 1.01
CA GLU A 268 13.59 14.32 0.83
C GLU A 268 13.99 15.75 0.50
N TYR A 269 15.24 16.08 0.79
CA TYR A 269 15.91 17.24 0.21
C TYR A 269 16.80 16.76 -0.93
N ALA A 270 16.69 17.40 -2.09
CA ALA A 270 17.56 17.14 -3.22
C ALA A 270 18.23 18.43 -3.67
N ALA A 271 19.52 18.35 -3.95
CA ALA A 271 20.33 19.41 -4.54
C ALA A 271 21.03 18.90 -5.79
N ASN A 272 20.99 19.67 -6.87
CA ASN A 272 21.60 19.32 -8.15
C ASN A 272 22.44 20.48 -8.66
N LEU A 273 23.56 20.16 -9.29
CA LEU A 273 24.41 21.09 -10.03
C LEU A 273 24.71 20.45 -11.38
N TYR A 274 24.53 21.20 -12.45
CA TYR A 274 24.78 20.73 -13.80
C TYR A 274 25.46 21.78 -14.66
N MET A 275 26.11 21.30 -15.71
CA MET A 275 26.68 22.11 -16.77
C MET A 275 26.29 21.52 -18.12
N GLN A 276 26.02 22.40 -19.09
CA GLN A 276 25.69 22.03 -20.46
C GLN A 276 26.54 22.88 -21.41
N LYS A 277 27.21 22.23 -22.35
CA LYS A 277 28.09 22.89 -23.31
C LYS A 277 27.78 22.43 -24.72
N LYS A 278 27.61 23.39 -25.62
CA LYS A 278 27.61 23.17 -27.06
C LYS A 278 29.05 22.94 -27.52
N LEU A 279 29.28 21.85 -28.23
CA LEU A 279 30.57 21.46 -28.80
C LEU A 279 30.56 21.70 -30.32
N HIS A 280 31.68 21.41 -30.98
CA HIS A 280 31.78 21.50 -32.45
C HIS A 280 30.83 20.49 -33.14
N HIS A 281 30.51 20.74 -34.41
CA HIS A 281 29.72 19.84 -35.28
C HIS A 281 28.34 19.46 -34.74
N ALA A 282 27.63 20.42 -34.13
CA ALA A 282 26.28 20.24 -33.56
C ALA A 282 26.20 19.24 -32.39
N TRP A 283 27.33 18.84 -31.81
CA TRP A 283 27.35 18.06 -30.58
C TRP A 283 27.02 18.94 -29.38
N SER A 284 26.42 18.34 -28.36
CA SER A 284 26.26 18.93 -27.03
C SER A 284 26.67 17.91 -25.97
N ALA A 285 27.28 18.40 -24.91
CA ALA A 285 27.63 17.60 -23.74
C ALA A 285 26.94 18.19 -22.51
N ASN A 286 26.48 17.30 -21.63
CA ASN A 286 25.96 17.66 -20.32
C ASN A 286 26.73 16.85 -19.26
N ALA A 287 26.90 17.45 -18.09
CA ALA A 287 27.40 16.77 -16.91
C ALA A 287 26.65 17.32 -15.70
N GLY A 288 26.36 16.47 -14.72
CA GLY A 288 25.66 16.87 -13.52
C GLY A 288 26.03 16.00 -12.33
N ILE A 289 25.86 16.58 -11.14
CA ILE A 289 25.99 15.90 -9.86
C ILE A 289 24.77 16.27 -9.02
N GLY A 290 24.25 15.28 -8.30
CA GLY A 290 23.12 15.44 -7.40
C GLY A 290 23.40 14.79 -6.06
N VAL A 291 22.83 15.35 -5.00
CA VAL A 291 22.81 14.77 -3.66
C VAL A 291 21.37 14.79 -3.18
N THR A 292 20.91 13.66 -2.65
CA THR A 292 19.59 13.50 -2.05
C THR A 292 19.75 13.02 -0.62
N ASP A 293 18.99 13.61 0.29
CA ASP A 293 18.96 13.31 1.71
C ASP A 293 17.51 13.01 2.12
N LEU A 294 17.23 11.71 2.29
CA LEU A 294 15.91 11.19 2.64
C LEU A 294 15.64 11.44 4.12
N LYS A 295 14.55 12.15 4.44
CA LYS A 295 14.26 12.59 5.81
C LYS A 295 13.13 11.85 6.48
N ARG A 296 12.13 11.43 5.70
CA ARG A 296 11.00 10.66 6.22
C ARG A 296 10.61 9.60 5.22
N VAL A 297 10.50 8.39 5.73
CA VAL A 297 9.91 7.21 5.09
C VAL A 297 8.81 6.73 6.03
N ILE A 298 7.82 6.05 5.50
CA ILE A 298 6.79 5.36 6.28
C ILE A 298 7.11 3.88 6.15
N ASP A 299 7.16 3.19 7.29
CA ASP A 299 7.49 1.77 7.35
C ASP A 299 6.47 1.04 8.22
N GLU A 300 6.24 -0.24 7.91
CA GLU A 300 5.36 -1.10 8.68
C GLU A 300 6.20 -1.84 9.73
N THR A 301 5.83 -1.77 11.01
CA THR A 301 6.55 -2.43 12.09
C THR A 301 5.65 -3.33 12.94
N CYS A 302 6.03 -4.59 13.07
CA CYS A 302 5.31 -5.59 13.86
C CYS A 302 5.93 -5.75 15.26
N GLU A 303 6.07 -4.69 16.07
CA GLU A 303 6.71 -4.79 17.40
C GLU A 303 5.74 -5.16 18.54
N GLU A 304 5.28 -6.41 18.55
CA GLU A 304 4.35 -6.95 19.55
C GLU A 304 4.80 -6.69 20.99
N ALA A 305 6.07 -6.92 21.30
CA ALA A 305 6.60 -6.81 22.65
C ALA A 305 6.52 -5.37 23.18
N ASN A 306 6.85 -4.39 22.34
CA ASN A 306 6.85 -2.98 22.73
C ASN A 306 5.42 -2.43 22.84
N ILE A 307 4.52 -2.85 21.95
CA ILE A 307 3.10 -2.49 22.02
C ILE A 307 2.47 -3.11 23.27
N THR A 308 2.75 -4.39 23.54
CA THR A 308 2.30 -5.09 24.75
C THR A 308 2.78 -4.39 26.01
N ALA A 309 4.08 -4.08 26.09
CA ALA A 309 4.65 -3.38 27.22
C ALA A 309 4.03 -1.98 27.41
N PHE A 310 3.81 -1.23 26.32
CA PHE A 310 3.17 0.08 26.36
C PHE A 310 1.73 -0.01 26.87
N ALA A 311 0.92 -0.89 26.31
CA ALA A 311 -0.49 -1.05 26.70
C ALA A 311 -0.63 -1.52 28.17
N GLN A 312 0.20 -2.48 28.59
CA GLN A 312 0.24 -2.94 29.98
C GLN A 312 0.64 -1.82 30.95
N ALA A 313 1.62 -0.99 30.56
CA ALA A 313 2.01 0.19 31.34
C ALA A 313 0.93 1.29 31.38
N HIS A 314 0.01 1.32 30.41
CA HIS A 314 -1.04 2.34 30.29
C HIS A 314 -2.45 1.83 30.64
N GLY A 315 -2.54 0.87 31.56
CA GLY A 315 -3.82 0.47 32.17
C GLY A 315 -4.51 -0.73 31.52
N PHE A 316 -3.83 -1.43 30.61
CA PHE A 316 -4.31 -2.67 30.01
C PHE A 316 -3.41 -3.86 30.40
N PRO A 317 -3.38 -4.28 31.69
CA PRO A 317 -2.42 -5.26 32.21
C PRO A 317 -2.54 -6.66 31.60
N ASN A 318 -3.69 -6.98 30.99
CA ASN A 318 -3.94 -8.25 30.31
C ASN A 318 -3.83 -8.14 28.79
N TYR A 319 -3.46 -6.98 28.25
CA TYR A 319 -3.27 -6.82 26.82
C TYR A 319 -2.00 -7.57 26.39
N ASN A 320 -2.11 -8.28 25.28
CA ASN A 320 -1.01 -8.96 24.62
C ASN A 320 -1.19 -8.77 23.11
N ALA A 321 -0.29 -8.03 22.48
CA ALA A 321 -0.26 -7.89 21.03
C ALA A 321 0.19 -9.21 20.41
N SER A 322 -0.51 -9.65 19.37
CA SER A 322 -0.15 -10.86 18.62
C SER A 322 -0.44 -10.60 17.15
N THR A 323 0.54 -10.87 16.30
CA THR A 323 0.47 -10.82 14.83
C THR A 323 -0.47 -11.88 14.25
N ILE A 324 -0.87 -12.86 15.06
CA ILE A 324 -1.88 -13.86 14.71
C ILE A 324 -3.31 -13.27 14.80
N THR A 325 -3.49 -12.21 15.60
CA THR A 325 -4.81 -11.64 15.91
C THR A 325 -4.97 -10.15 15.57
N ASN A 326 -3.88 -9.40 15.47
CA ASN A 326 -3.89 -7.98 15.09
C ASN A 326 -2.85 -7.73 13.98
N PRO A 327 -3.24 -7.14 12.84
CA PRO A 327 -2.27 -6.72 11.82
C PRO A 327 -1.31 -5.67 12.40
N CYS A 328 -0.11 -5.62 11.82
CA CYS A 328 1.01 -4.85 12.34
C CYS A 328 0.75 -3.33 12.35
N PHE A 329 1.53 -2.61 13.16
CA PHE A 329 1.41 -1.16 13.26
C PHE A 329 2.37 -0.48 12.29
N GLU A 330 1.87 0.40 11.45
CA GLU A 330 2.73 1.34 10.74
C GLU A 330 3.31 2.37 11.71
N VAL A 331 4.64 2.59 11.65
CA VAL A 331 5.33 3.58 12.48
C VAL A 331 5.93 4.71 11.66
#